data_AF-A0A9W9BRS3-F1
#
_entry.id   AF-A0A9W9BRS3-F1
#
_cell.length_a   1.000
_cell.length_b   1.000
_cell.length_c   1.000
_cell.angle_alpha   90.00
_cell.angle_beta   90.00
_cell.angle_gamma   90.00
#
_symmetry.space_group_name_H-M   'P 1'
#
loop_
_entity.id
_entity.type
_entity.pdbx_description
1 polymer ?
#
loop_
_entity_poly.entity_id
_entity_poly.type
_entity_poly.pdbx_seq_one_letter_code
_entity_poly.pdbx_strand_id
1 'polypeptide(L)'
;MLWLGAAAYISVAIVALMFGGYHSRGKGEASGVKLPEHLVSHDVGSYNEPEHHICVAYEALFQLEPKYHTSPPNFYKLLNVPLTSPVLADDSNNDSDQDARLRIIMARLEGKMHKLFSERRSLPQGPGRDKVVKAISAWNKIGLVLLNHSIRDVYAQKFGENDVGKVLMKMCGERWEKQT
;
A
#
# COMPACT_ATOMS: atom_id res chain seq x y z
N MET A 1 2.73 7.55 -59.76
CA MET A 1 1.49 7.59 -58.97
C MET A 1 1.67 6.68 -57.75
N LEU A 2 1.05 7.05 -56.63
CA LEU A 2 0.99 6.42 -55.31
C LEU A 2 1.93 6.96 -54.21
N TRP A 3 1.25 7.66 -53.30
CA TRP A 3 1.59 8.12 -51.96
C TRP A 3 1.67 6.98 -50.93
N LEU A 4 2.05 7.36 -49.70
CA LEU A 4 1.91 6.70 -48.38
C LEU A 4 3.20 6.01 -47.92
N GLY A 5 3.71 6.21 -46.71
CA GLY A 5 3.21 6.90 -45.53
C GLY A 5 4.18 6.58 -44.39
N ALA A 6 4.52 7.58 -43.58
CA ALA A 6 5.35 7.39 -42.40
C ALA A 6 4.59 6.56 -41.36
N ALA A 7 5.22 5.49 -40.85
CA ALA A 7 4.79 4.80 -39.65
C ALA A 7 6.02 4.44 -38.81
N ALA A 8 6.05 5.01 -37.60
CA ALA A 8 6.98 4.74 -36.54
C ALA A 8 6.80 3.33 -35.98
N TYR A 9 7.88 2.66 -35.57
CA TYR A 9 7.85 1.73 -34.43
C TYR A 9 9.20 1.71 -33.70
N ILE A 10 9.12 2.13 -32.44
CA ILE A 10 10.10 1.92 -31.37
C ILE A 10 10.04 0.44 -30.97
N SER A 11 11.18 -0.25 -30.92
CA SER A 11 11.42 -1.33 -29.96
C SER A 11 12.86 -1.82 -29.99
N VAL A 12 13.23 -2.44 -28.86
CA VAL A 12 14.47 -3.18 -28.55
C VAL A 12 15.54 -2.37 -27.81
N ALA A 13 15.42 -2.40 -26.49
CA ALA A 13 16.58 -2.53 -25.60
C ALA A 13 16.19 -3.50 -24.46
N ILE A 14 16.22 -4.80 -24.80
CA ILE A 14 16.38 -5.90 -23.83
C ILE A 14 17.88 -6.20 -23.81
N VAL A 15 18.53 -5.92 -22.68
CA VAL A 15 19.81 -6.54 -22.24
C VAL A 15 19.73 -6.55 -20.71
N ALA A 16 19.28 -7.62 -20.06
CA ALA A 16 20.06 -8.83 -19.73
C ALA A 16 21.30 -8.56 -18.87
N LEU A 17 21.12 -8.62 -17.53
CA LEU A 17 22.10 -9.16 -16.59
C LEU A 17 21.28 -9.98 -15.56
N MET A 18 21.04 -11.27 -15.83
CA MET A 18 21.93 -12.40 -15.48
C MET A 18 22.13 -12.56 -13.97
N PHE A 19 21.28 -13.42 -13.40
CA PHE A 19 21.64 -14.52 -12.49
C PHE A 19 22.92 -14.36 -11.66
N GLY A 20 22.74 -14.01 -10.38
CA GLY A 20 23.60 -14.42 -9.28
C GLY A 20 22.69 -14.94 -8.17
N GLY A 21 22.60 -16.27 -8.05
CA GLY A 21 21.56 -16.93 -7.28
C GLY A 21 21.65 -16.77 -5.77
N TYR A 22 20.49 -16.85 -5.13
CA TYR A 22 20.30 -17.72 -3.96
C TYR A 22 18.91 -18.33 -4.04
N HIS A 23 18.88 -19.66 -4.14
CA HIS A 23 17.69 -20.46 -3.89
C HIS A 23 17.29 -20.29 -2.43
N SER A 24 16.06 -19.84 -2.18
CA SER A 24 15.28 -20.31 -1.04
C SER A 24 13.91 -20.73 -1.52
N ARG A 25 13.79 -22.04 -1.62
CA ARG A 25 12.61 -22.82 -1.97
C ARG A 25 11.64 -22.77 -0.78
N GLY A 26 10.70 -21.83 -0.81
CA GLY A 26 9.52 -21.80 0.04
C GLY A 26 8.27 -21.93 -0.83
N LYS A 27 7.68 -23.14 -0.85
CA LYS A 27 6.41 -23.44 -1.53
C LYS A 27 5.30 -22.52 -1.02
N GLY A 28 4.55 -21.91 -1.94
CA GLY A 28 3.30 -21.19 -1.63
C GLY A 28 2.90 -20.17 -2.69
N GLU A 29 3.02 -20.51 -3.98
CA GLU A 29 2.54 -19.67 -5.08
C GLU A 29 1.16 -20.16 -5.54
N ALA A 30 0.12 -19.42 -5.15
CA ALA A 30 -1.14 -19.31 -5.89
C ALA A 30 -1.96 -18.13 -5.35
N SER A 31 -1.67 -16.90 -5.81
CA SER A 31 -2.72 -15.92 -6.10
C SER A 31 -2.16 -14.91 -7.10
N GLY A 32 -2.68 -14.98 -8.34
CA GLY A 32 -2.17 -14.30 -9.53
C GLY A 32 -2.48 -12.80 -9.60
N VAL A 33 -2.27 -12.06 -8.51
CA VAL A 33 -2.43 -10.61 -8.49
C VAL A 33 -1.04 -9.95 -8.50
N LYS A 34 -0.56 -9.60 -9.70
CA LYS A 34 0.68 -8.86 -9.86
C LYS A 34 0.45 -7.43 -9.34
N LEU A 35 1.12 -7.05 -8.25
CA LEU A 35 1.07 -5.67 -7.75
C LEU A 35 1.62 -4.71 -8.82
N PRO A 36 0.93 -3.59 -9.09
CA PRO A 36 1.47 -2.50 -9.90
C PRO A 36 2.85 -2.05 -9.39
N GLU A 37 3.81 -1.80 -10.29
CA GLU A 37 5.20 -1.48 -9.95
C GLU A 37 5.35 -0.29 -8.98
N HIS A 38 4.46 0.70 -9.06
CA HIS A 38 4.47 1.86 -8.18
C HIS A 38 4.03 1.57 -6.73
N LEU A 39 3.51 0.37 -6.48
CA LEU A 39 3.15 -0.16 -5.16
C LEU A 39 4.19 -1.15 -4.62
N VAL A 40 5.23 -1.46 -5.41
CA VAL A 40 6.36 -2.28 -4.99
C VAL A 40 7.35 -1.37 -4.26
N SER A 41 7.54 -1.59 -2.96
CA SER A 41 8.49 -0.84 -2.14
C SER A 41 9.92 -1.27 -2.45
N HIS A 42 10.79 -0.34 -2.86
CA HIS A 42 12.21 -0.57 -3.11
C HIS A 42 13.13 -0.23 -1.93
N ASP A 43 12.59 0.20 -0.79
CA ASP A 43 13.39 0.47 0.41
C ASP A 43 13.70 -0.82 1.16
N VAL A 44 14.88 -1.40 0.88
CA VAL A 44 15.47 -2.51 1.63
C VAL A 44 16.39 -1.93 2.71
N GLY A 45 15.80 -1.59 3.86
CA GLY A 45 16.52 -1.11 5.04
C GLY A 45 15.96 -1.72 6.32
N SER A 46 16.53 -2.87 6.73
CA SER A 46 16.56 -3.44 8.10
C SER A 46 15.51 -2.98 9.14
N TYR A 47 14.20 -3.13 8.89
CA TYR A 47 13.14 -3.10 9.91
C TYR A 47 11.96 -3.98 9.43
N ASN A 48 12.17 -5.31 9.43
CA ASN A 48 11.26 -6.29 8.81
C ASN A 48 10.01 -6.65 9.65
N GLU A 49 9.70 -5.91 10.72
CA GLU A 49 8.53 -6.22 11.55
C GLU A 49 7.26 -5.62 10.95
N PRO A 50 6.19 -6.44 10.74
CA PRO A 50 4.89 -5.95 10.27
C PRO A 50 4.36 -4.73 11.04
N GLU A 51 4.54 -4.72 12.36
CA GLU A 51 4.17 -3.61 13.24
C GLU A 51 4.86 -2.30 12.86
N HIS A 52 6.13 -2.34 12.47
CA HIS A 52 6.87 -1.15 12.07
C HIS A 52 6.24 -0.47 10.86
N HIS A 53 5.87 -1.26 9.84
CA HIS A 53 5.20 -0.74 8.65
C HIS A 53 3.83 -0.12 8.98
N ILE A 54 3.10 -0.69 9.95
CA ILE A 54 1.84 -0.12 10.44
C ILE A 54 2.09 1.23 11.11
N CYS A 55 3.08 1.33 12.01
CA CYS A 55 3.43 2.59 12.66
C CYS A 55 3.84 3.68 11.65
N VAL A 56 4.71 3.34 10.70
CA VAL A 56 5.16 4.27 9.65
C VAL A 56 4.01 4.74 8.76
N ALA A 57 3.03 3.87 8.47
CA ALA A 57 1.84 4.27 7.72
C ALA A 57 0.98 5.29 8.48
N TYR A 58 0.79 5.10 9.80
CA TYR A 58 0.06 6.04 10.64
C TYR A 58 0.79 7.37 10.81
N GLU A 59 2.10 7.36 11.03
CA GLU A 59 2.91 8.59 11.10
C GLU A 59 2.81 9.40 9.80
N ALA A 60 2.89 8.73 8.64
CA ALA A 60 2.71 9.40 7.36
C ALA A 60 1.28 9.95 7.19
N LEU A 61 0.28 9.25 7.70
CA LEU A 61 -1.11 9.73 7.71
C LEU A 61 -1.26 10.99 8.59
N PHE A 62 -0.62 11.06 9.75
CA PHE A 62 -0.72 12.22 10.62
C PHE A 62 0.01 13.44 10.09
N GLN A 63 1.16 13.24 9.47
CA GLN A 63 1.86 14.31 8.76
C GLN A 63 1.01 14.88 7.62
N LEU A 64 0.18 14.05 6.99
CA LEU A 64 -0.74 14.48 5.93
C LEU A 64 -1.99 15.16 6.50
N GLU A 65 -2.60 14.58 7.53
CA GLU A 65 -3.84 15.04 8.14
C GLU A 65 -3.72 15.02 9.68
N PRO A 66 -3.18 16.09 10.31
CA PRO A 66 -2.89 16.12 11.74
C PRO A 66 -4.10 15.86 12.66
N LYS A 67 -5.31 16.10 12.17
CA LYS A 67 -6.57 15.78 12.87
C LYS A 67 -6.67 14.30 13.27
N TYR A 68 -5.95 13.40 12.59
CA TYR A 68 -5.98 11.98 12.89
C TYR A 68 -5.08 11.59 14.07
N HIS A 69 -4.26 12.48 14.63
CA HIS A 69 -3.51 12.21 15.86
C HIS A 69 -4.44 11.94 17.06
N THR A 70 -5.56 12.67 17.15
CA THR A 70 -6.50 12.55 18.27
C THR A 70 -7.54 11.44 18.06
N SER A 71 -7.82 11.10 16.80
CA SER A 71 -8.77 10.06 16.43
C SER A 71 -8.28 9.33 15.18
N PRO A 72 -7.33 8.39 15.34
CA PRO A 72 -6.75 7.68 14.21
C PRO A 72 -7.79 6.74 13.57
N PRO A 73 -8.00 6.82 12.25
CA PRO A 73 -8.97 5.96 11.57
C PRO A 73 -8.39 4.56 11.36
N ASN A 74 -9.26 3.55 11.31
CA ASN A 74 -8.90 2.26 10.74
C ASN A 74 -8.73 2.44 9.21
N PHE A 75 -7.68 1.88 8.61
CA PHE A 75 -7.37 2.04 7.19
C PHE A 75 -8.44 1.45 6.26
N TYR A 76 -9.14 0.38 6.66
CA TYR A 76 -10.31 -0.11 5.92
C TYR A 76 -11.43 0.92 5.91
N LYS A 77 -11.72 1.54 7.06
CA LYS A 77 -12.70 2.65 7.14
C LYS A 77 -12.26 3.86 6.33
N LEU A 78 -10.97 4.21 6.39
CA LEU A 78 -10.39 5.32 5.64
C LEU A 78 -10.52 5.15 4.11
N LEU A 79 -10.48 3.91 3.63
CA LEU A 79 -10.69 3.56 2.21
C LEU A 79 -12.15 3.23 1.86
N ASN A 80 -13.09 3.31 2.81
CA ASN A 80 -14.47 2.85 2.66
C ASN A 80 -14.54 1.40 2.15
N VAL A 81 -13.67 0.53 2.68
CA VAL A 81 -13.69 -0.91 2.46
C VAL A 81 -14.57 -1.53 3.56
N PRO A 82 -15.56 -2.37 3.21
CA PRO A 82 -16.36 -3.07 4.21
C PRO A 82 -15.45 -3.87 5.15
N LEU A 83 -15.69 -3.75 6.46
CA LEU A 83 -15.08 -4.62 7.45
C LEU A 83 -15.80 -5.97 7.36
N THR A 84 -15.25 -6.92 6.61
CA THR A 84 -15.70 -8.31 6.70
C THR A 84 -15.22 -8.89 8.03
N SER A 85 -16.09 -9.67 8.70
CA SER A 85 -15.74 -10.36 9.96
C SER A 85 -14.45 -11.16 9.81
N PRO A 86 -13.63 -11.26 10.87
CA PRO A 86 -12.45 -12.12 10.85
C PRO A 86 -12.89 -13.55 10.53
N VAL A 87 -12.27 -14.14 9.52
CA VAL A 87 -12.67 -15.44 9.01
C VAL A 87 -12.26 -16.51 10.02
N LEU A 88 -13.26 -17.24 10.53
CA LEU A 88 -13.03 -18.45 11.31
C LEU A 88 -12.37 -19.48 10.37
N ALA A 89 -11.30 -20.12 10.84
CA ALA A 89 -10.32 -20.84 10.05
C ALA A 89 -10.79 -22.15 9.36
N ASP A 90 -12.10 -22.35 9.12
CA ASP A 90 -12.64 -23.67 8.73
C ASP A 90 -13.56 -23.71 7.49
N ASP A 91 -13.73 -22.60 6.75
CA ASP A 91 -14.56 -22.62 5.53
C ASP A 91 -13.73 -22.46 4.26
N SER A 92 -13.82 -23.44 3.36
CA SER A 92 -13.22 -23.45 2.02
C SER A 92 -13.74 -22.35 1.07
N ASN A 93 -14.63 -21.47 1.54
CA ASN A 93 -15.11 -20.25 0.87
C ASN A 93 -14.29 -18.99 1.24
N ASN A 94 -13.30 -19.12 2.13
CA ASN A 94 -12.49 -18.01 2.65
C ASN A 94 -11.64 -17.31 1.57
N ASP A 95 -11.12 -18.07 0.60
CA ASP A 95 -10.25 -17.51 -0.44
C ASP A 95 -11.00 -16.53 -1.35
N SER A 96 -12.29 -16.77 -1.64
CA SER A 96 -13.06 -15.85 -2.50
C SER A 96 -13.37 -14.52 -1.83
N ASP A 97 -13.60 -14.52 -0.52
CA ASP A 97 -13.94 -13.31 0.24
C ASP A 97 -12.71 -12.43 0.50
N GLN A 98 -11.56 -13.06 0.77
CA GLN A 98 -10.28 -12.34 0.88
C GLN A 98 -9.85 -11.75 -0.46
N ASP A 99 -10.00 -12.50 -1.56
CA ASP A 99 -9.71 -11.99 -2.90
C ASP A 99 -10.66 -10.84 -3.29
N ALA A 100 -11.96 -10.95 -2.97
CA ALA A 100 -12.92 -9.88 -3.20
C ALA A 100 -12.54 -8.62 -2.40
N ARG A 101 -12.16 -8.77 -1.14
CA ARG A 101 -11.69 -7.66 -0.30
C ARG A 101 -10.42 -7.02 -0.87
N LEU A 102 -9.45 -7.82 -1.30
CA LEU A 102 -8.21 -7.34 -1.90
C LEU A 102 -8.47 -6.54 -3.18
N ARG A 103 -9.37 -7.01 -4.05
CA ARG A 103 -9.79 -6.28 -5.25
C ARG A 103 -10.42 -4.93 -4.90
N ILE A 104 -11.27 -4.88 -3.88
CA ILE A 104 -11.87 -3.62 -3.40
C ILE A 104 -10.78 -2.67 -2.88
N ILE A 105 -9.84 -3.17 -2.05
CA ILE A 105 -8.72 -2.37 -1.53
C ILE A 105 -7.89 -1.80 -2.70
N MET A 106 -7.52 -2.63 -3.66
CA MET A 106 -6.76 -2.21 -4.85
C MET A 106 -7.50 -1.13 -5.63
N ALA A 107 -8.79 -1.34 -5.94
CA ALA A 107 -9.58 -0.35 -6.68
C ALA A 107 -9.69 0.99 -5.94
N ARG A 108 -9.85 0.96 -4.60
CA ARG A 108 -9.92 2.18 -3.78
C ARG A 108 -8.58 2.91 -3.71
N LEU A 109 -7.48 2.18 -3.57
CA LEU A 109 -6.13 2.73 -3.58
C LEU A 109 -5.80 3.31 -4.95
N GLU A 110 -6.07 2.57 -6.03
CA GLU A 110 -5.84 3.01 -7.41
C GLU A 110 -6.60 4.30 -7.70
N GLY A 111 -7.89 4.39 -7.34
CA GLY A 111 -8.68 5.61 -7.53
C GLY A 111 -8.09 6.83 -6.81
N LYS A 112 -7.62 6.65 -5.57
CA LYS A 112 -6.93 7.73 -4.82
C LYS A 112 -5.59 8.11 -5.44
N MET A 113 -4.77 7.11 -5.77
CA MET A 113 -3.44 7.31 -6.32
C MET A 113 -3.47 7.91 -7.71
N HIS A 114 -4.40 7.47 -8.58
CA HIS A 114 -4.58 8.02 -9.92
C HIS A 114 -4.86 9.52 -9.89
N LYS A 115 -5.76 9.96 -9.00
CA LYS A 115 -6.05 11.39 -8.80
C LYS A 115 -4.79 12.17 -8.41
N LEU A 116 -4.04 11.67 -7.43
CA LEU A 116 -2.81 12.33 -6.95
C LEU A 116 -1.69 12.35 -8.00
N PHE A 117 -1.51 11.27 -8.77
CA PHE A 117 -0.52 11.25 -9.84
C PHE A 117 -0.90 12.21 -10.98
N SER A 118 -2.18 12.32 -11.31
CA SER A 118 -2.67 13.30 -12.29
C SER A 118 -2.40 14.73 -11.81
N GLU A 119 -2.72 15.03 -10.55
CA GLU A 119 -2.47 16.34 -9.92
C GLU A 119 -0.97 16.68 -9.84
N ARG A 120 -0.11 15.70 -9.51
CA ARG A 120 1.35 15.89 -9.49
C ARG A 120 1.89 16.30 -10.86
N ARG A 121 1.35 15.74 -11.95
CA ARG A 121 1.79 16.02 -13.32
C ARG A 121 1.38 17.42 -13.78
N SER A 122 0.22 17.92 -13.33
CA SER A 122 -0.27 19.25 -13.71
C SER A 122 0.37 20.39 -12.91
N LEU A 123 0.97 20.10 -11.75
CA LEU A 123 1.62 21.11 -10.91
C LEU A 123 3.09 21.36 -11.28
N PRO A 124 3.53 22.64 -11.31
CA PRO A 124 4.94 22.97 -11.40
C PRO A 124 5.69 22.53 -10.13
N GLN A 125 7.02 22.49 -10.19
CA GLN A 125 7.84 22.23 -9.01
C GLN A 125 7.61 23.32 -7.96
N GLY A 126 7.43 22.92 -6.70
CA GLY A 126 7.17 23.83 -5.59
C GLY A 126 6.24 23.25 -4.52
N PRO A 127 5.83 24.07 -3.54
CA PRO A 127 5.15 23.61 -2.33
C PRO A 127 3.84 22.84 -2.59
N GLY A 128 3.11 23.19 -3.65
CA GLY A 128 1.89 22.49 -4.05
C GLY A 128 2.19 21.06 -4.50
N ARG A 129 3.18 20.88 -5.38
CA ARG A 129 3.60 19.55 -5.85
C ARG A 129 4.22 18.72 -4.74
N ASP A 130 4.95 19.33 -3.82
CA ASP A 130 5.53 18.63 -2.67
C ASP A 130 4.47 18.05 -1.75
N LYS A 131 3.35 18.77 -1.53
CA LYS A 131 2.19 18.25 -0.77
C LYS A 131 1.59 17.02 -1.45
N VAL A 132 1.44 17.05 -2.78
CA VAL A 132 0.92 15.89 -3.53
C VAL A 132 1.90 14.72 -3.47
N VAL A 133 3.21 14.96 -3.56
CA VAL A 133 4.24 13.92 -3.40
C VAL A 133 4.19 13.30 -2.01
N LYS A 134 4.01 14.10 -0.95
CA LYS A 134 3.82 13.60 0.42
C LYS A 134 2.54 12.76 0.54
N ALA A 135 1.44 13.20 -0.06
CA ALA A 135 0.20 12.43 -0.10
C ALA A 135 0.39 11.07 -0.79
N ILE A 136 1.03 11.03 -1.96
CA ILE A 136 1.39 9.80 -2.67
C ILE A 136 2.21 8.87 -1.77
N SER A 137 3.23 9.40 -1.10
CA SER A 137 4.09 8.62 -0.18
C SER A 137 3.30 8.03 1.00
N ALA A 138 2.37 8.79 1.58
CA ALA A 138 1.51 8.31 2.66
C ALA A 138 0.57 7.20 2.19
N TRP A 139 -0.09 7.37 1.05
CA TRP A 139 -0.99 6.35 0.49
C TRP A 139 -0.25 5.08 0.05
N ASN A 140 0.99 5.18 -0.42
CA ASN A 140 1.83 4.00 -0.69
C ASN A 140 2.11 3.20 0.59
N LYS A 141 2.39 3.86 1.72
CA LYS A 141 2.61 3.19 3.01
C LYS A 141 1.35 2.51 3.54
N ILE A 142 0.20 3.18 3.42
CA ILE A 142 -1.11 2.59 3.74
C ILE A 142 -1.39 1.39 2.81
N GLY A 143 -1.09 1.53 1.52
CA GLY A 143 -1.21 0.44 0.54
C GLY A 143 -0.34 -0.76 0.91
N LEU A 144 0.91 -0.54 1.32
CA LEU A 144 1.79 -1.61 1.78
C LEU A 144 1.17 -2.41 2.94
N VAL A 145 0.58 -1.72 3.93
CA VAL A 145 -0.09 -2.37 5.07
C VAL A 145 -1.27 -3.23 4.63
N LEU A 146 -2.05 -2.77 3.65
CA LEU A 146 -3.30 -3.44 3.24
C LEU A 146 -3.13 -4.47 2.12
N LEU A 147 -2.04 -4.41 1.35
CA LEU A 147 -1.80 -5.30 0.22
C LEU A 147 -0.79 -6.40 0.55
N ASN A 148 0.18 -6.15 1.42
CA ASN A 148 1.10 -7.19 1.87
C ASN A 148 0.40 -8.12 2.86
N HIS A 149 0.34 -9.42 2.53
CA HIS A 149 -0.36 -10.42 3.32
C HIS A 149 0.10 -10.45 4.80
N SER A 150 1.40 -10.55 5.04
CA SER A 150 1.95 -10.65 6.40
C SER A 150 1.66 -9.41 7.25
N ILE A 151 1.67 -8.23 6.65
CA ILE A 151 1.36 -6.97 7.34
C ILE A 151 -0.14 -6.82 7.57
N ARG A 152 -0.93 -7.18 6.56
CA ARG A 152 -2.39 -7.11 6.59
C ARG A 152 -2.99 -8.01 7.66
N ASP A 153 -2.46 -9.21 7.84
CA ASP A 153 -2.97 -10.16 8.84
C ASP A 153 -2.74 -9.64 10.25
N VAL A 154 -1.52 -9.14 10.52
CA VAL A 154 -1.19 -8.48 11.80
C VAL A 154 -2.08 -7.25 12.02
N TYR A 155 -2.31 -6.47 10.97
CA TYR A 155 -3.21 -5.32 11.02
C TYR A 155 -4.65 -5.74 11.35
N ALA A 156 -5.19 -6.74 10.65
CA ALA A 156 -6.56 -7.23 10.88
C ALA A 156 -6.73 -7.80 12.29
N GLN A 157 -5.77 -8.60 12.77
CA GLN A 157 -5.79 -9.18 14.11
C GLN A 157 -5.77 -8.11 15.20
N LYS A 158 -4.94 -7.07 15.06
CA LYS A 158 -4.78 -6.06 16.10
C LYS A 158 -5.82 -4.94 16.02
N PHE A 159 -6.30 -4.57 14.83
CA PHE A 159 -7.13 -3.37 14.60
C PHE A 159 -8.58 -3.66 14.17
N GLY A 160 -9.00 -4.93 14.04
CA GLY A 160 -10.34 -5.30 13.57
C GLY A 160 -11.48 -4.67 14.39
N GLU A 161 -11.61 -5.06 15.65
CA GLU A 161 -12.66 -4.57 16.56
C GLU A 161 -12.12 -3.64 17.66
N ASN A 162 -10.80 -3.49 17.75
CA ASN A 162 -10.15 -2.76 18.83
C ASN A 162 -10.12 -1.24 18.58
N ASP A 163 -10.04 -0.48 19.66
CA ASP A 163 -9.77 0.95 19.63
C ASP A 163 -8.39 1.21 18.99
N VAL A 164 -8.42 1.83 17.81
CA VAL A 164 -7.22 2.12 16.98
C VAL A 164 -6.18 2.92 17.77
N GLY A 165 -6.63 3.90 18.57
CA GLY A 165 -5.73 4.72 19.38
C GLY A 165 -5.01 3.91 20.45
N LYS A 166 -5.72 3.03 21.16
CA LYS A 166 -5.11 2.14 22.18
C LYS A 166 -4.11 1.17 21.57
N VAL A 167 -4.45 0.58 20.43
CA VAL A 167 -3.56 -0.37 19.73
C VAL A 167 -2.29 0.35 19.27
N LEU A 168 -2.42 1.56 18.72
CA LEU A 168 -1.27 2.37 18.29
C LEU A 168 -0.42 2.83 19.45
N MET A 169 -1.01 3.21 20.58
CA MET A 169 -0.22 3.55 21.76
C MET A 169 0.61 2.35 22.25
N LYS A 170 0.01 1.14 22.25
CA LYS A 170 0.72 -0.08 22.64
C LYS A 170 1.83 -0.49 21.66
N MET A 171 1.62 -0.26 20.36
CA MET A 171 2.54 -0.71 19.30
C MET A 171 3.59 0.33 18.93
N CYS A 172 3.20 1.60 18.89
CA CYS A 172 3.97 2.72 18.35
C CYS A 172 4.26 3.80 19.40
N GLY A 173 3.89 3.61 20.67
CA GLY A 173 3.84 4.64 21.72
C GLY A 173 5.04 5.58 21.78
N GLU A 174 6.27 5.03 21.80
CA GLU A 174 7.49 5.85 21.85
C GLU A 174 7.68 6.76 20.61
N ARG A 175 7.10 6.40 19.47
CA ARG A 175 7.13 7.19 18.23
C ARG A 175 5.94 8.15 18.16
N TRP A 176 4.81 7.74 18.73
CA TRP A 176 3.58 8.52 18.81
C TRP A 176 3.72 9.74 19.72
N GLU A 177 4.32 9.58 20.90
CA GLU A 177 4.54 10.65 21.89
C GLU A 177 5.54 11.71 21.40
N LYS A 178 6.43 11.36 20.46
CA LYS A 178 7.40 12.31 19.88
C LYS A 178 6.78 13.22 18.81
N GLN A 179 5.55 12.96 18.38
CA GLN A 179 4.86 13.72 17.33
C GLN A 179 3.65 14.52 17.84
N THR A 180 3.28 14.36 19.12
CA THR A 180 2.33 15.23 19.84
C THR A 180 3.01 16.47 20.39
#